data_AF-A0A657B5D3-F1
#
_entry.id   AF-A0A657B5D3-F1
#
_cell.length_a   1.000
_cell.length_b   1.000
_cell.length_c   1.000
_cell.angle_alpha   90.00
_cell.angle_beta   90.00
_cell.angle_gamma   90.00
#
_symmetry.space_group_name_H-M   'P 1'
#
loop_
_entity.id
_entity.type
_entity.pdbx_description
1 polymer ?
#
loop_
_entity_poly.entity_id
_entity_poly.type
_entity_poly.pdbx_seq_one_letter_code
_entity_poly.pdbx_strand_id
1 'polypeptide(L)'
;FLVPLLTWLALKLHPSTRPYKTRWALTILAILWTHSLLDTFTVYGTQLLWPLSEYPFGLSSVFIIDPAYTLPLLTGLGIAAYLGWQSPRARSVSVAALLISSTYLSWSLVAKATMKETIAKSLVEQNLNVYAVLTTPMPFNTLIWRIVALSDNEYFVAHVAVWEDAQSVEFRRYPKGEDLLSSIGDQWNVQRLQWFTKGFYRVAIRDNKIVMTDLRMGLEGSYVFNFAVGEKQSLESNQVLPVLASRVEEARDLSRVPLLWNRMFDPNISLHPRLPMQQ
;
A
#
# COMPACT_ATOMS: atom_id res chain seq x y z
N PHE A 1 -7.77 17.96 19.65
CA PHE A 1 -9.12 18.42 20.02
C PHE A 1 -10.11 17.30 20.33
N LEU A 2 -10.04 16.11 19.71
CA LEU A 2 -11.01 15.02 19.94
C LEU A 2 -10.87 14.31 21.30
N VAL A 3 -9.66 14.20 21.85
CA VAL A 3 -9.40 13.43 23.10
C VAL A 3 -10.25 13.91 24.29
N PRO A 4 -10.31 15.22 24.63
CA PRO A 4 -11.15 15.67 25.75
C PRO A 4 -12.64 15.39 25.54
N LEU A 5 -13.15 15.59 24.31
CA LEU A 5 -14.55 15.35 23.95
C LEU A 5 -14.93 13.87 24.08
N LEU A 6 -14.10 12.98 23.51
CA LEU A 6 -14.32 11.53 23.57
C LEU A 6 -14.16 11.00 25.00
N THR A 7 -13.21 11.56 25.77
CA THR A 7 -13.04 11.22 27.19
C THR A 7 -14.28 11.64 27.98
N TRP A 8 -14.80 12.84 27.76
CA TRP A 8 -16.03 13.31 28.38
C TRP A 8 -17.21 12.41 28.04
N LEU A 9 -17.36 12.02 26.77
CA LEU A 9 -18.42 11.12 26.31
C LEU A 9 -18.31 9.75 26.98
N ALA A 10 -17.11 9.15 27.02
CA ALA A 10 -16.88 7.87 27.69
C ALA A 10 -17.25 7.92 29.19
N LEU A 11 -16.88 8.99 29.89
CA LEU A 11 -17.22 9.19 31.31
C LEU A 11 -18.70 9.48 31.54
N LYS A 12 -19.41 10.02 30.54
CA LYS A 12 -20.86 10.21 30.58
C LYS A 12 -21.61 8.89 30.41
N LEU A 13 -21.14 8.03 29.49
CA LEU A 13 -21.72 6.71 29.23
C LEU A 13 -21.37 5.69 30.33
N HIS A 14 -20.20 5.83 30.98
CA HIS A 14 -19.74 4.94 32.04
C HIS A 14 -19.40 5.72 33.33
N PRO A 15 -20.40 6.23 34.07
CA PRO A 15 -20.18 7.08 35.26
C PRO A 15 -19.33 6.43 36.36
N SER A 16 -19.39 5.10 36.51
CA SER A 16 -18.58 4.34 37.48
C SER A 16 -17.07 4.43 37.23
N THR A 17 -16.65 4.81 36.02
CA THR A 17 -15.23 4.89 35.62
C THR A 17 -14.62 6.29 35.73
N ARG A 18 -15.37 7.28 36.26
CA ARG A 18 -14.89 8.66 36.49
C ARG A 18 -13.55 8.77 37.23
N PRO A 19 -13.25 7.95 38.26
CA PRO A 19 -11.93 7.97 38.90
C PRO A 19 -10.77 7.65 37.93
N TYR A 20 -11.04 6.96 36.83
CA TYR A 20 -10.05 6.57 35.82
C TYR A 20 -9.99 7.52 34.62
N LYS A 21 -10.45 8.78 34.76
CA LYS A 21 -10.44 9.81 33.70
C LYS A 21 -9.11 9.88 32.93
N THR A 22 -7.98 9.88 33.64
CA THR A 22 -6.65 9.95 33.01
C THR A 22 -6.37 8.71 32.16
N ARG A 23 -6.77 7.53 32.62
CA ARG A 23 -6.60 6.28 31.85
C ARG A 23 -7.44 6.31 30.58
N TRP A 24 -8.69 6.75 30.66
CA TRP A 24 -9.54 6.96 29.48
C TRP A 24 -8.91 7.93 28.48
N ALA A 25 -8.43 9.09 28.94
CA ALA A 25 -7.78 10.07 28.08
C ALA A 25 -6.54 9.51 27.39
N LEU A 26 -5.69 8.80 28.14
CA LEU A 26 -4.49 8.15 27.60
C LEU A 26 -4.82 7.03 26.61
N THR A 27 -5.83 6.20 26.89
CA THR A 27 -6.26 5.14 25.96
C THR A 27 -6.81 5.72 24.67
N ILE A 28 -7.66 6.75 24.74
CA ILE A 28 -8.21 7.42 23.55
C ILE A 28 -7.09 8.10 22.75
N LEU A 29 -6.19 8.79 23.44
CA LEU A 29 -5.01 9.39 22.80
C LEU A 29 -4.18 8.31 22.10
N ALA A 30 -3.88 7.21 22.79
CA ALA A 30 -3.11 6.09 22.23
C ALA A 30 -3.79 5.52 20.99
N ILE A 31 -5.10 5.25 21.01
CA ILE A 31 -5.83 4.72 19.85
C ILE A 31 -5.73 5.67 18.64
N LEU A 32 -5.98 6.97 18.84
CA LEU A 32 -5.93 7.95 17.74
C LEU A 32 -4.51 8.07 17.17
N TRP A 33 -3.51 8.13 18.04
CA TRP A 33 -2.12 8.27 17.63
C TRP A 33 -1.56 7.01 16.98
N THR A 34 -1.77 5.84 17.58
CA THR A 34 -1.24 4.59 17.03
C THR A 34 -1.92 4.24 15.71
N HIS A 35 -3.22 4.49 15.56
CA HIS A 35 -3.90 4.30 14.27
C HIS A 35 -3.27 5.16 13.17
N SER A 36 -3.21 6.48 13.37
CA SER A 36 -2.60 7.37 12.37
C SER A 36 -1.12 7.06 12.14
N LEU A 37 -0.37 6.68 13.18
CA LEU A 37 1.01 6.25 13.03
C LEU A 37 1.11 4.98 12.18
N LEU A 38 0.26 3.98 12.41
CA LEU A 38 0.25 2.73 11.65
C LEU A 38 -0.11 2.95 10.18
N ASP A 39 -1.00 3.89 9.88
CA ASP A 39 -1.31 4.24 8.49
C ASP A 39 -0.06 4.71 7.73
N THR A 40 0.89 5.36 8.42
CA THR A 40 2.17 5.76 7.81
C THR A 40 3.05 4.58 7.41
N PHE A 41 2.85 3.38 7.99
CA PHE A 41 3.60 2.19 7.57
C PHE A 41 3.09 1.63 6.24
N THR A 42 1.90 2.03 5.79
CA THR A 42 1.29 1.58 4.53
C THR A 42 1.70 2.45 3.34
N VAL A 43 1.36 2.02 2.13
CA VAL A 43 1.68 2.75 0.89
C VAL A 43 0.83 4.01 0.68
N TYR A 44 -0.39 4.02 1.22
CA TYR A 44 -1.25 5.20 1.15
C TYR A 44 -0.80 6.29 2.10
N GLY A 45 -0.36 5.88 3.30
CA GLY A 45 0.04 6.83 4.32
C GLY A 45 -1.13 7.60 4.91
N THR A 46 -0.81 8.62 5.70
CA THR A 46 -1.81 9.52 6.28
C THR A 46 -1.30 10.95 6.38
N GLN A 47 -2.20 11.92 6.48
CA GLN A 47 -1.88 13.35 6.57
C GLN A 47 -1.55 13.76 8.01
N LEU A 48 -0.39 13.32 8.52
CA LEU A 48 0.03 13.57 9.91
C LEU A 48 0.07 15.06 10.30
N LEU A 49 0.37 15.93 9.34
CA LEU A 49 0.58 17.36 9.57
C LEU A 49 -0.63 18.20 9.19
N TRP A 50 -1.80 17.60 8.97
CA TRP A 50 -3.01 18.37 8.68
C TRP A 50 -3.37 19.28 9.86
N PRO A 51 -3.73 20.57 9.66
CA PRO A 51 -3.99 21.26 8.38
C PRO A 51 -2.77 22.01 7.78
N LEU A 52 -1.58 21.87 8.34
CA LEU A 52 -0.37 22.55 7.85
C LEU A 52 0.12 21.99 6.52
N SER A 53 -0.09 20.69 6.28
CA SER A 53 0.22 20.02 5.02
C SER A 53 -0.81 18.95 4.71
N GLU A 54 -1.21 18.88 3.45
CA GLU A 54 -2.06 17.80 2.91
C GLU A 54 -1.24 16.61 2.39
N TYR A 55 0.09 16.63 2.53
CA TYR A 55 0.94 15.55 2.05
C TYR A 55 0.71 14.26 2.86
N PRO A 56 0.33 13.14 2.22
CA PRO A 56 0.16 11.88 2.92
C PRO A 56 1.52 11.19 3.13
N PHE A 57 1.94 11.05 4.39
CA PHE A 57 3.20 10.40 4.76
C PHE A 57 3.01 8.88 4.78
N GLY A 58 3.72 8.17 3.90
CA GLY A 58 3.65 6.72 3.74
C GLY A 58 5.03 6.11 3.52
N LEU A 59 5.54 5.40 4.52
CA LEU A 59 6.76 4.62 4.50
C LEU A 59 6.60 3.39 3.63
N SER A 60 5.40 2.83 3.42
CA SER A 60 5.20 1.62 2.60
C SER A 60 6.08 0.44 3.05
N SER A 61 6.19 0.18 4.36
CA SER A 61 6.95 -0.94 4.91
C SER A 61 6.10 -2.15 5.28
N VAL A 62 4.78 -1.98 5.42
CA VAL A 62 3.83 -3.05 5.74
C VAL A 62 2.66 -3.01 4.79
N PHE A 63 2.13 -4.18 4.42
CA PHE A 63 0.92 -4.26 3.62
C PHE A 63 -0.31 -3.89 4.47
N ILE A 64 -1.35 -3.32 3.85
CA ILE A 64 -2.53 -2.79 4.58
C ILE A 64 -3.23 -3.88 5.40
N ILE A 65 -3.23 -5.11 4.90
CA ILE A 65 -3.78 -6.27 5.58
C ILE A 65 -2.65 -7.27 5.82
N ASP A 66 -1.99 -7.15 6.95
CA ASP A 66 -0.88 -8.03 7.31
C ASP A 66 -1.25 -8.95 8.50
N PRO A 67 -1.45 -10.25 8.28
CA PRO A 67 -1.76 -11.21 9.33
C PRO A 67 -0.65 -11.35 10.37
N ALA A 68 0.62 -11.23 9.98
CA ALA A 68 1.74 -11.35 10.92
C ALA A 68 1.76 -10.17 11.91
N TYR A 69 1.28 -9.00 11.49
CA TYR A 69 1.07 -7.87 12.38
C TYR A 69 -0.23 -7.98 13.20
N THR A 70 -1.35 -8.31 12.55
CA THR A 70 -2.71 -8.19 13.13
C THR A 70 -3.13 -9.39 13.98
N LEU A 71 -2.77 -10.62 13.62
CA LEU A 71 -3.20 -11.82 14.34
C LEU A 71 -2.65 -11.90 15.78
N PRO A 72 -1.38 -11.54 16.08
CA PRO A 72 -0.92 -11.50 17.46
C PRO A 72 -1.78 -10.57 18.33
N LEU A 73 -2.12 -9.38 17.82
CA LEU A 73 -2.99 -8.43 18.55
C LEU A 73 -4.41 -8.99 18.76
N LEU A 74 -5.00 -9.61 17.74
CA LEU A 74 -6.33 -10.21 17.83
C LEU A 74 -6.36 -11.41 18.78
N THR A 75 -5.32 -12.24 18.79
CA THR A 75 -5.20 -13.36 19.73
C THR A 75 -5.04 -12.87 21.17
N GLY A 76 -4.21 -11.85 21.40
CA GLY A 76 -4.11 -11.19 22.71
C GLY A 76 -5.45 -10.62 23.18
N LEU A 77 -6.18 -9.94 22.29
CA LEU A 77 -7.51 -9.41 22.57
C LEU A 77 -8.52 -10.52 22.90
N GLY A 78 -8.56 -11.58 22.09
CA GLY A 78 -9.47 -12.71 22.28
C GLY A 78 -9.20 -13.48 23.57
N ILE A 79 -7.92 -13.73 23.88
CA ILE A 79 -7.52 -14.38 25.13
C ILE A 79 -7.88 -13.50 26.34
N ALA A 80 -7.68 -12.18 26.24
CA ALA A 80 -8.07 -11.25 27.30
C ALA A 80 -9.59 -11.19 27.51
N ALA A 81 -10.38 -11.27 26.43
CA ALA A 81 -11.83 -11.37 26.51
C ALA A 81 -12.28 -12.69 27.17
N TYR A 82 -11.64 -13.81 26.85
CA TYR A 82 -11.97 -15.13 27.38
C TYR A 82 -11.56 -15.32 28.85
N LEU A 83 -10.32 -14.96 29.21
CA LEU A 83 -9.79 -15.12 30.57
C LEU A 83 -10.20 -14.00 31.53
N GLY A 84 -10.83 -12.94 31.00
CA GLY A 84 -11.20 -11.73 31.73
C GLY A 84 -10.10 -10.66 31.74
N TRP A 85 -10.51 -9.40 31.56
CA TRP A 85 -9.64 -8.24 31.39
C TRP A 85 -8.70 -7.94 32.58
N GLN A 86 -9.00 -8.47 33.77
CA GLN A 86 -8.20 -8.30 34.99
C GLN A 86 -7.24 -9.47 35.26
N SER A 87 -7.29 -10.54 34.46
CA SER A 87 -6.44 -11.71 34.64
C SER A 87 -4.96 -11.36 34.42
N PRO A 88 -4.04 -11.72 35.34
CA PRO A 88 -2.60 -11.53 35.14
C PRO A 88 -2.11 -12.25 33.87
N ARG A 89 -2.68 -13.41 33.55
CA ARG A 89 -2.36 -14.16 32.32
C ARG A 89 -2.80 -13.40 31.07
N ALA A 90 -4.03 -12.86 31.07
CA ALA A 90 -4.52 -12.03 29.97
C ALA A 90 -3.59 -10.84 29.71
N ARG A 91 -3.17 -10.15 30.78
CA ARG A 91 -2.23 -9.03 30.68
C ARG A 91 -0.90 -9.46 30.06
N SER A 92 -0.30 -10.55 30.54
CA SER A 92 0.97 -11.05 30.00
C SER A 92 0.87 -11.40 28.52
N VAL A 93 -0.22 -12.06 28.11
CA VAL A 93 -0.45 -12.41 26.70
C VAL A 93 -0.65 -11.16 25.84
N SER A 94 -1.44 -10.18 26.29
CA SER A 94 -1.63 -8.92 25.54
C SER A 94 -0.32 -8.13 25.40
N VAL A 95 0.54 -8.13 26.41
CA VAL A 95 1.87 -7.52 26.33
C VAL A 95 2.75 -8.28 25.34
N ALA A 96 2.78 -9.61 25.39
CA ALA A 96 3.54 -10.42 24.44
C ALA A 96 3.07 -10.19 23.00
N ALA A 97 1.76 -10.18 22.76
CA ALA A 97 1.15 -9.86 21.47
C ALA A 97 1.59 -8.48 20.94
N LEU A 98 1.53 -7.45 21.79
CA LEU A 98 1.97 -6.11 21.44
C LEU A 98 3.47 -6.05 21.12
N LEU A 99 4.31 -6.76 21.89
CA LEU A 99 5.76 -6.84 21.65
C LEU A 99 6.06 -7.53 20.32
N ILE A 100 5.44 -8.68 20.04
CA ILE A 100 5.59 -9.42 18.78
C ILE A 100 5.22 -8.51 17.60
N SER A 101 4.05 -7.88 17.62
CA SER A 101 3.61 -6.99 16.54
C SER A 101 4.51 -5.76 16.39
N SER A 102 5.02 -5.20 17.49
CA SER A 102 5.94 -4.06 17.44
C SER A 102 7.32 -4.44 16.91
N THR A 103 7.85 -5.60 17.31
CA THR A 103 9.10 -6.15 16.75
C THR A 103 8.96 -6.41 15.26
N TYR A 104 7.80 -6.92 14.82
CA TYR A 104 7.50 -7.11 13.41
C TYR A 104 7.49 -5.79 12.61
N LEU A 105 6.90 -4.72 13.15
CA LEU A 105 6.97 -3.39 12.51
C LEU A 105 8.40 -2.86 12.44
N SER A 106 9.19 -3.02 13.49
CA SER A 106 10.60 -2.62 13.48
C SER A 106 11.39 -3.42 12.43
N TRP A 107 11.14 -4.73 12.32
CA TRP A 107 11.73 -5.58 11.29
C TRP A 107 11.36 -5.09 9.88
N SER A 108 10.11 -4.71 9.63
CA SER A 108 9.68 -4.25 8.31
C SER A 108 10.41 -2.99 7.85
N LEU A 109 10.79 -2.12 8.77
CA LEU A 109 11.63 -0.94 8.47
C LEU A 109 13.07 -1.35 8.10
N VAL A 110 13.65 -2.32 8.80
CA VAL A 110 14.98 -2.87 8.48
C VAL A 110 14.95 -3.52 7.11
N ALA A 111 13.97 -4.40 6.85
CA ALA A 111 13.77 -5.05 5.55
C ALA A 111 13.64 -4.01 4.42
N LYS A 112 12.86 -2.94 4.64
CA LYS A 112 12.73 -1.85 3.66
C LYS A 112 14.06 -1.15 3.38
N ALA A 113 14.85 -0.87 4.42
CA ALA A 113 16.14 -0.22 4.27
C ALA A 113 17.12 -1.07 3.46
N THR A 114 17.19 -2.38 3.76
CA THR A 114 17.98 -3.35 2.99
C THR A 114 17.53 -3.39 1.53
N MET A 115 16.23 -3.49 1.27
CA MET A 115 15.68 -3.48 -0.10
C MET A 115 15.99 -2.21 -0.85
N LYS A 116 15.94 -1.05 -0.21
CA LYS A 116 16.31 0.22 -0.86
C LYS A 116 17.75 0.18 -1.39
N GLU A 117 18.68 -0.39 -0.64
CA GLU A 117 20.07 -0.51 -1.06
C GLU A 117 20.23 -1.51 -2.22
N THR A 118 19.66 -2.71 -2.10
CA THR A 118 19.70 -3.75 -3.15
C THR A 118 19.13 -3.25 -4.47
N ILE A 119 17.98 -2.57 -4.42
CA ILE A 119 17.32 -2.03 -5.61
C ILE A 119 18.10 -0.88 -6.23
N ALA A 120 18.67 0.02 -5.42
CA ALA A 120 19.50 1.10 -5.95
C ALA A 120 20.73 0.56 -6.70
N LYS A 121 21.40 -0.47 -6.16
CA LYS A 121 22.52 -1.14 -6.84
C LYS A 121 22.07 -1.77 -8.16
N SER A 122 20.96 -2.52 -8.14
CA SER A 122 20.44 -3.21 -9.31
C SER A 122 20.05 -2.25 -10.45
N LEU A 123 19.41 -1.12 -10.14
CA LEU A 123 19.05 -0.09 -11.12
C LEU A 123 20.29 0.49 -11.82
N VAL A 124 21.38 0.70 -11.07
CA VAL A 124 22.66 1.20 -11.62
C VAL A 124 23.33 0.13 -12.49
N GLU A 125 23.41 -1.12 -12.01
CA GLU A 125 24.02 -2.24 -12.75
C GLU A 125 23.31 -2.50 -14.09
N GLN A 126 21.98 -2.34 -14.13
CA GLN A 126 21.16 -2.51 -15.33
C GLN A 126 21.05 -1.25 -16.19
N ASN A 127 21.72 -0.15 -15.82
CA ASN A 127 21.66 1.15 -16.50
C ASN A 127 20.22 1.67 -16.71
N LEU A 128 19.33 1.45 -15.74
CA LEU A 128 17.95 1.92 -15.79
C LEU A 128 17.85 3.35 -15.26
N ASN A 129 17.59 4.30 -16.16
CA ASN A 129 17.38 5.70 -15.78
C ASN A 129 15.94 5.91 -15.27
N VAL A 130 15.81 6.05 -13.96
CA VAL A 130 14.51 6.18 -13.26
C VAL A 130 14.53 7.40 -12.34
N TYR A 131 13.44 8.17 -12.32
CA TYR A 131 13.33 9.37 -11.47
C TYR A 131 12.60 9.10 -10.15
N ALA A 132 11.86 8.00 -10.05
CA ALA A 132 11.15 7.62 -8.83
C ALA A 132 11.09 6.11 -8.66
N VAL A 133 11.23 5.64 -7.43
CA VAL A 133 11.16 4.23 -7.08
C VAL A 133 10.24 4.06 -5.88
N LEU A 134 9.31 3.12 -5.99
CA LEU A 134 8.43 2.70 -4.93
C LEU A 134 8.70 1.24 -4.60
N THR A 135 8.99 0.98 -3.32
CA THR A 135 9.10 -0.38 -2.78
C THR A 135 7.94 -0.63 -1.83
N THR A 136 7.17 -1.69 -2.09
CA THR A 136 6.04 -2.11 -1.26
C THR A 136 6.16 -3.58 -0.93
N PRO A 137 5.93 -4.00 0.33
CA PRO A 137 5.83 -5.42 0.63
C PRO A 137 4.64 -6.04 -0.11
N MET A 138 4.78 -7.30 -0.50
CA MET A 138 3.70 -8.08 -1.08
C MET A 138 2.62 -8.41 -0.03
N PRO A 139 1.40 -8.77 -0.45
CA PRO A 139 0.34 -9.12 0.48
C PRO A 139 0.77 -10.19 1.49
N PHE A 140 0.39 -9.97 2.75
CA PHE A 140 0.52 -10.91 3.87
C PHE A 140 1.95 -11.18 4.39
N ASN A 141 2.98 -10.50 3.88
CA ASN A 141 4.35 -10.69 4.36
C ASN A 141 5.26 -9.49 4.09
N THR A 142 6.37 -9.38 4.83
CA THR A 142 7.42 -8.37 4.63
C THR A 142 8.70 -8.98 4.04
N LEU A 143 8.58 -10.13 3.39
CA LEU A 143 9.71 -10.93 2.89
C LEU A 143 9.90 -10.76 1.38
N ILE A 144 8.81 -10.70 0.61
CA ILE A 144 8.84 -10.38 -0.82
C ILE A 144 8.36 -8.96 -1.01
N TRP A 145 9.10 -8.21 -1.80
CA TRP A 145 8.84 -6.82 -2.11
C TRP A 145 8.56 -6.67 -3.59
N ARG A 146 7.56 -5.85 -3.91
CA ARG A 146 7.32 -5.35 -5.26
C ARG A 146 7.95 -3.98 -5.41
N ILE A 147 8.58 -3.79 -6.56
CA ILE A 147 9.28 -2.58 -6.92
C ILE A 147 8.60 -2.02 -8.15
N VAL A 148 8.30 -0.73 -8.12
CA VAL A 148 7.85 0.05 -9.27
C VAL A 148 8.84 1.18 -9.44
N ALA A 149 9.53 1.23 -10.56
CA ALA A 149 10.45 2.31 -10.90
C ALA A 149 9.92 3.06 -12.12
N LEU A 150 9.73 4.37 -11.99
CA LEU A 150 9.20 5.22 -13.04
C LEU A 150 10.34 5.81 -13.87
N SER A 151 10.19 5.72 -15.18
CA SER A 151 10.95 6.44 -16.19
C SER A 151 9.98 7.30 -17.02
N ASP A 152 10.46 7.93 -18.09
CA ASP A 152 9.69 8.94 -18.83
C ASP A 152 8.39 8.35 -19.41
N ASN A 153 8.50 7.52 -20.46
CA ASN A 153 7.33 6.92 -21.12
C ASN A 153 7.03 5.48 -20.66
N GLU A 154 7.79 4.99 -19.69
CA GLU A 154 7.74 3.62 -19.23
C GLU A 154 7.92 3.50 -17.73
N TYR A 155 7.53 2.36 -17.18
CA TYR A 155 7.84 1.99 -15.83
C TYR A 155 8.33 0.54 -15.79
N PHE A 156 9.12 0.24 -14.77
CA PHE A 156 9.67 -1.07 -14.54
C PHE A 156 9.03 -1.67 -13.29
N VAL A 157 8.72 -2.95 -13.36
CA VAL A 157 8.25 -3.73 -12.21
C VAL A 157 9.24 -4.85 -11.95
N ALA A 158 9.57 -5.07 -10.67
CA ALA A 158 10.33 -6.23 -10.22
C ALA A 158 9.73 -6.78 -8.93
N HIS A 159 10.07 -8.02 -8.61
CA HIS A 159 9.71 -8.69 -7.36
C HIS A 159 10.96 -9.32 -6.77
N VAL A 160 11.26 -9.02 -5.51
CA VAL A 160 12.55 -9.35 -4.88
C VAL A 160 12.31 -9.74 -3.43
N ALA A 161 12.89 -10.86 -2.99
CA ALA A 161 12.91 -11.25 -1.59
C ALA A 161 14.00 -10.48 -0.81
N VAL A 162 13.81 -10.32 0.50
CA VAL A 162 14.72 -9.53 1.36
C VAL A 162 16.17 -10.03 1.35
N TRP A 163 16.39 -11.32 1.06
CA TRP A 163 17.70 -11.97 1.01
C TRP A 163 18.26 -12.14 -0.41
N GLU A 164 17.57 -11.67 -1.44
CA GLU A 164 18.07 -11.72 -2.82
C GLU A 164 19.10 -10.63 -3.10
N ASP A 165 20.10 -10.97 -3.91
CA ASP A 165 21.16 -10.05 -4.34
C ASP A 165 20.71 -9.15 -5.49
N ALA A 166 21.37 -8.01 -5.65
CA ALA A 166 21.03 -7.00 -6.67
C ALA A 166 21.03 -7.54 -8.12
N GLN A 167 21.89 -8.53 -8.39
CA GLN A 167 22.05 -9.15 -9.73
C GLN A 167 20.88 -10.07 -10.10
N SER A 168 20.12 -10.55 -9.11
CA SER A 168 18.98 -11.46 -9.33
C SER A 168 17.67 -10.74 -9.67
N VAL A 169 17.66 -9.41 -9.55
CA VAL A 169 16.45 -8.61 -9.72
C VAL A 169 16.10 -8.49 -11.20
N GLU A 170 15.06 -9.20 -11.63
CA GLU A 170 14.50 -9.07 -12.99
C GLU A 170 13.50 -7.91 -13.05
N PHE A 171 13.90 -6.80 -13.69
CA PHE A 171 12.96 -5.73 -14.04
C PHE A 171 12.27 -6.02 -15.37
N ARG A 172 10.94 -5.98 -15.39
CA ARG A 172 10.17 -5.93 -16.64
C ARG A 172 9.61 -4.55 -16.91
N ARG A 173 9.75 -4.14 -18.16
CA ARG A 173 9.29 -2.87 -18.71
C ARG A 173 7.83 -2.92 -19.12
N TYR A 174 7.12 -1.83 -18.85
CA TYR A 174 5.73 -1.61 -19.25
C TYR A 174 5.50 -0.17 -19.69
N PRO A 175 4.60 0.07 -20.67
CA PRO A 175 4.29 1.42 -21.13
C PRO A 175 3.49 2.20 -20.08
N LYS A 176 3.88 3.46 -19.83
CA LYS A 176 3.17 4.36 -18.90
C LYS A 176 1.93 4.98 -19.54
N GLY A 177 1.98 5.29 -20.84
CA GLY A 177 0.84 5.77 -21.64
C GLY A 177 0.37 7.19 -21.33
N GLU A 178 1.21 8.02 -20.70
CA GLU A 178 0.84 9.37 -20.24
C GLU A 178 0.38 10.31 -21.37
N ASP A 179 0.84 10.09 -22.60
CA ASP A 179 0.42 10.82 -23.80
C ASP A 179 -1.11 10.81 -24.02
N LEU A 180 -1.80 9.76 -23.54
CA LEU A 180 -3.26 9.63 -23.60
C LEU A 180 -3.99 10.70 -22.78
N LEU A 181 -3.31 11.37 -21.86
CA LEU A 181 -3.87 12.45 -21.04
C LEU A 181 -3.64 13.84 -21.64
N SER A 182 -2.91 13.98 -22.73
CA SER A 182 -2.52 15.28 -23.32
C SER A 182 -3.69 16.25 -23.51
N SER A 183 -4.89 15.78 -23.85
CA SER A 183 -6.09 16.59 -24.05
C SER A 183 -6.99 16.76 -22.82
N ILE A 184 -6.76 16.00 -21.75
CA ILE A 184 -7.59 15.98 -20.53
C ILE A 184 -6.78 16.19 -19.24
N GLY A 185 -5.49 16.52 -19.34
CA GLY A 185 -4.57 16.63 -18.22
C GLY A 185 -4.99 17.65 -17.17
N ASP A 186 -5.59 18.76 -17.61
CA ASP A 186 -6.04 19.85 -16.72
C ASP A 186 -7.37 19.58 -16.01
N GLN A 187 -7.98 18.42 -16.27
CA GLN A 187 -9.24 18.06 -15.63
C GLN A 187 -9.01 17.68 -14.17
N TRP A 188 -9.87 18.18 -13.27
CA TRP A 188 -9.79 17.94 -11.84
C TRP A 188 -9.60 16.46 -11.47
N ASN A 189 -10.33 15.56 -12.13
CA ASN A 189 -10.24 14.12 -11.88
C ASN A 189 -8.85 13.56 -12.19
N VAL A 190 -8.22 14.03 -13.27
CA VAL A 190 -6.88 13.62 -13.70
C VAL A 190 -5.84 14.16 -12.72
N GLN A 191 -5.86 15.47 -12.45
CA GLN A 191 -4.93 16.11 -11.50
C GLN A 191 -5.03 15.50 -10.09
N ARG A 192 -6.26 15.23 -9.63
CA ARG A 192 -6.48 14.60 -8.32
C ARG A 192 -5.91 13.19 -8.26
N LEU A 193 -6.04 12.40 -9.33
CA LEU A 193 -5.46 11.06 -9.40
C LEU A 193 -3.93 11.11 -9.52
N GLN A 194 -3.36 12.05 -10.27
CA GLN A 194 -1.91 12.27 -10.33
C GLN A 194 -1.34 12.62 -8.96
N TRP A 195 -1.98 13.55 -8.23
CA TRP A 195 -1.63 13.91 -6.86
C TRP A 195 -1.76 12.71 -5.92
N PHE A 196 -2.90 12.01 -5.96
CA PHE A 196 -3.20 10.89 -5.07
C PHE A 196 -2.20 9.75 -5.24
N THR A 197 -1.85 9.43 -6.49
CA THR A 197 -0.89 8.36 -6.83
C THR A 197 0.57 8.77 -6.66
N LYS A 198 0.84 10.06 -6.38
CA LYS A 198 2.19 10.64 -6.33
C LYS A 198 2.98 10.36 -7.63
N GLY A 199 2.28 10.36 -8.77
CA GLY A 199 2.86 10.03 -10.08
C GLY A 199 2.98 8.53 -10.38
N PHE A 200 2.74 7.62 -9.43
CA PHE A 200 2.74 6.17 -9.66
C PHE A 200 1.44 5.70 -10.30
N TYR A 201 1.25 6.06 -11.56
CA TYR A 201 0.11 5.62 -12.37
C TYR A 201 0.55 5.23 -13.77
N ARG A 202 -0.30 4.45 -14.43
CA ARG A 202 -0.26 4.25 -15.89
C ARG A 202 -1.61 4.63 -16.49
N VAL A 203 -1.62 4.82 -17.79
CA VAL A 203 -2.81 5.13 -18.57
C VAL A 203 -2.91 4.15 -19.72
N ALA A 204 -4.09 3.58 -19.91
CA ALA A 204 -4.36 2.67 -21.02
C ALA A 204 -5.78 2.89 -21.54
N ILE A 205 -6.00 2.54 -22.80
CA ILE A 205 -7.34 2.49 -23.38
C ILE A 205 -7.95 1.13 -23.04
N ARG A 206 -9.17 1.13 -22.50
CA ARG A 206 -9.97 -0.08 -22.25
C ARG A 206 -11.43 0.23 -22.59
N ASP A 207 -12.03 -0.55 -23.49
CA ASP A 207 -13.43 -0.37 -23.92
C ASP A 207 -13.74 1.10 -24.29
N ASN A 208 -12.90 1.69 -25.15
CA ASN A 208 -12.91 3.12 -25.55
C ASN A 208 -12.73 4.14 -24.42
N LYS A 209 -12.50 3.72 -23.18
CA LYS A 209 -12.24 4.61 -22.04
C LYS A 209 -10.74 4.78 -21.81
N ILE A 210 -10.35 5.99 -21.45
CA ILE A 210 -9.02 6.30 -20.93
C ILE A 210 -9.02 6.00 -19.44
N VAL A 211 -8.27 4.96 -19.06
CA VAL A 211 -8.25 4.43 -17.70
C VAL A 211 -6.91 4.73 -17.06
N MET A 212 -6.94 5.50 -15.97
CA MET A 212 -5.81 5.68 -15.07
C MET A 212 -5.78 4.54 -14.05
N THR A 213 -4.65 3.84 -13.96
CA THR A 213 -4.41 2.75 -13.01
C THR A 213 -3.44 3.21 -11.92
N ASP A 214 -3.79 3.05 -10.65
CA ASP A 214 -2.85 3.27 -9.53
C ASP A 214 -1.86 2.10 -9.45
N LEU A 215 -0.58 2.36 -9.70
CA LEU A 215 0.45 1.33 -9.73
C LEU A 215 0.90 0.88 -8.33
N ARG A 216 0.41 1.52 -7.26
CA ARG A 216 0.87 1.26 -5.89
C ARG A 216 0.24 0.02 -5.25
N MET A 217 -0.87 -0.48 -5.80
CA MET A 217 -1.58 -1.63 -5.24
C MET A 217 -2.08 -2.62 -6.29
N GLY A 218 -1.54 -3.84 -6.21
CA GLY A 218 -1.88 -4.96 -7.09
C GLY A 218 -0.64 -5.56 -7.73
N LEU A 219 -0.87 -6.40 -8.73
CA LEU A 219 0.15 -6.96 -9.60
C LEU A 219 -0.07 -6.43 -11.01
N GLU A 220 0.98 -6.46 -11.84
CA GLU A 220 0.78 -6.16 -13.25
C GLU A 220 -0.29 -7.09 -13.84
N GLY A 221 -1.24 -6.50 -14.57
CA GLY A 221 -2.43 -7.17 -15.12
C GLY A 221 -3.57 -7.43 -14.12
N SER A 222 -3.46 -7.03 -12.85
CA SER A 222 -4.52 -7.19 -11.84
C SER A 222 -4.38 -6.11 -10.75
N TYR A 223 -4.65 -4.86 -11.11
CA TYR A 223 -4.59 -3.72 -10.20
C TYR A 223 -5.92 -3.50 -9.47
N VAL A 224 -5.85 -3.03 -8.21
CA VAL A 224 -7.05 -2.86 -7.38
C VAL A 224 -7.86 -1.61 -7.75
N PHE A 225 -7.17 -0.59 -8.27
CA PHE A 225 -7.70 0.74 -8.52
C PHE A 225 -7.45 1.17 -9.96
N ASN A 226 -8.52 1.12 -10.74
CA ASN A 226 -8.58 1.56 -12.12
C ASN A 226 -9.75 2.55 -12.24
N PHE A 227 -9.50 3.74 -12.81
CA PHE A 227 -10.49 4.80 -12.94
C PHE A 227 -10.55 5.30 -14.37
N ALA A 228 -11.73 5.24 -14.99
CA ALA A 228 -11.97 5.89 -16.27
C ALA A 228 -12.06 7.40 -16.07
N VAL A 229 -11.22 8.16 -16.78
CA VAL A 229 -11.12 9.63 -16.69
C VAL A 229 -11.48 10.34 -17.99
N GLY A 230 -11.51 9.60 -19.09
CA GLY A 230 -11.99 10.08 -20.38
C GLY A 230 -12.57 8.95 -21.22
N GLU A 231 -13.20 9.33 -22.32
CA GLU A 231 -13.74 8.42 -23.32
C GLU A 231 -13.34 8.92 -24.71
N LYS A 232 -12.87 8.01 -25.56
CA LYS A 232 -12.61 8.29 -26.97
C LYS A 232 -13.92 8.23 -27.74
N GLN A 233 -14.19 9.28 -28.52
CA GLN A 233 -15.38 9.33 -29.37
C GLN A 233 -15.36 8.28 -30.50
N SER A 234 -14.16 7.89 -30.94
CA SER A 234 -13.91 6.78 -31.87
C SER A 234 -12.46 6.28 -31.67
N LEU A 235 -12.18 5.01 -31.98
CA LEU A 235 -10.83 4.42 -31.88
C LEU A 235 -9.80 5.19 -32.74
N GLU A 236 -10.23 5.73 -33.89
CA GLU A 236 -9.41 6.52 -34.81
C GLU A 236 -9.33 8.01 -34.47
N SER A 237 -10.20 8.51 -33.60
CA SER A 237 -10.19 9.91 -33.18
C SER A 237 -9.20 10.12 -32.02
N ASN A 238 -8.42 11.20 -32.11
CA ASN A 238 -7.62 11.71 -30.98
C ASN A 238 -8.43 12.59 -30.03
N GLN A 239 -9.72 12.82 -30.33
CA GLN A 239 -10.59 13.59 -29.46
C GLN A 239 -11.07 12.74 -28.28
N VAL A 240 -10.67 13.18 -27.09
CA VAL A 240 -11.02 12.56 -25.81
C VAL A 240 -11.98 13.49 -25.10
N LEU A 241 -13.11 12.96 -24.66
CA LEU A 241 -14.05 13.69 -23.82
C LEU A 241 -13.79 13.31 -22.35
N PRO A 242 -13.60 14.29 -21.45
CA PRO A 242 -13.45 13.99 -20.04
C PRO A 242 -14.76 13.43 -19.48
N VAL A 243 -14.65 12.40 -18.63
CA VAL A 243 -15.80 11.82 -17.93
C VAL A 243 -15.63 11.93 -16.42
N LEU A 244 -16.74 11.82 -15.69
CA LEU A 244 -16.67 11.66 -14.25
C LEU A 244 -15.91 10.37 -13.92
N ALA A 245 -14.93 10.49 -13.01
CA ALA A 245 -14.10 9.37 -12.61
C ALA A 245 -14.99 8.21 -12.12
N SER A 246 -14.98 7.11 -12.85
CA SER A 246 -15.73 5.91 -12.51
C SER A 246 -14.78 4.73 -12.37
N ARG A 247 -15.01 3.89 -11.36
CA ARG A 247 -14.17 2.71 -11.13
C ARG A 247 -14.42 1.71 -12.25
N VAL A 248 -13.33 1.27 -12.88
CA VAL A 248 -13.34 0.16 -13.83
C VAL A 248 -12.92 -1.07 -13.07
N GLU A 249 -13.75 -2.11 -13.07
CA GLU A 249 -13.37 -3.38 -12.45
C GLU A 249 -12.39 -4.13 -13.36
N GLU A 250 -11.31 -4.62 -12.76
CA GLU A 250 -10.39 -5.54 -13.40
C GLU A 250 -10.55 -6.89 -12.70
N ALA A 251 -10.66 -7.96 -13.49
CA ALA A 251 -10.81 -9.30 -12.96
C ALA A 251 -9.60 -9.62 -12.06
N ARG A 252 -9.86 -9.96 -10.79
CA ARG A 252 -8.81 -10.34 -9.86
C ARG A 252 -8.40 -11.76 -10.15
N ASP A 253 -7.17 -11.93 -10.61
CA ASP A 253 -6.62 -13.26 -10.84
C ASP A 253 -6.11 -13.87 -9.53
N LEU A 254 -7.02 -14.46 -8.76
CA LEU A 254 -6.71 -15.13 -7.50
C LEU A 254 -5.83 -16.37 -7.69
N SER A 255 -5.72 -16.91 -8.92
CA SER A 255 -4.83 -18.05 -9.21
C SER A 255 -3.35 -17.72 -8.99
N ARG A 256 -3.01 -16.43 -8.90
CA ARG A 256 -1.64 -15.94 -8.69
C ARG A 256 -1.24 -15.84 -7.22
N VAL A 257 -2.18 -15.97 -6.28
CA VAL A 257 -1.86 -15.91 -4.84
C VAL A 257 -0.86 -17.02 -4.42
N PRO A 258 -1.03 -18.30 -4.84
CA PRO A 258 -0.02 -19.33 -4.55
C PRO A 258 1.35 -19.04 -5.17
N LEU A 259 1.41 -18.35 -6.32
CA LEU A 259 2.68 -17.98 -6.94
C LEU A 259 3.48 -17.02 -6.05
N LEU A 260 2.81 -16.17 -5.26
CA LEU A 260 3.48 -15.30 -4.29
C LEU A 260 4.24 -16.12 -3.25
N TRP A 261 3.62 -17.19 -2.75
CA TRP A 261 4.24 -18.07 -1.77
C TRP A 261 5.40 -18.85 -2.38
N ASN A 262 5.21 -19.39 -3.59
CA ASN A 262 6.25 -20.15 -4.25
C ASN A 262 7.45 -19.26 -4.63
N ARG A 263 7.21 -18.02 -5.07
CA ARG A 263 8.26 -17.04 -5.37
C ARG A 263 9.09 -16.65 -4.15
N MET A 264 8.58 -16.90 -2.94
CA MET A 264 9.39 -16.74 -1.73
C MET A 264 10.56 -17.72 -1.72
N PHE A 265 10.35 -18.96 -2.16
CA PHE A 265 11.34 -20.03 -2.05
C PHE A 265 12.07 -20.32 -3.36
N ASP A 266 11.50 -19.91 -4.50
CA ASP A 266 12.10 -20.09 -5.82
C ASP A 266 12.14 -18.75 -6.58
N PRO A 267 13.33 -18.15 -6.75
CA PRO A 267 13.46 -16.86 -7.43
C PRO A 267 13.09 -16.91 -8.92
N ASN A 268 13.05 -18.10 -9.53
CA ASN A 268 12.72 -18.26 -10.96
C ASN A 268 11.22 -18.12 -11.26
N ILE A 269 10.37 -18.06 -10.24
CA ILE A 269 8.92 -17.96 -10.42
C ILE A 269 8.52 -16.53 -10.78
N SER A 270 8.27 -16.29 -12.07
CA SER A 270 7.87 -14.96 -12.51
C SER A 270 6.48 -14.55 -11.99
N LEU A 271 6.41 -13.40 -11.32
CA LEU A 271 5.18 -12.72 -10.91
C LEU A 271 4.73 -11.66 -11.92
N HIS A 272 5.15 -11.80 -13.16
CA HIS A 272 4.65 -10.99 -14.27
C HIS A 272 3.53 -11.77 -15.00
N PRO A 273 2.57 -11.07 -15.65
CA PRO A 273 1.64 -11.73 -16.55
C PRO A 273 2.39 -12.57 -17.57
N ARG A 274 1.86 -13.75 -17.87
CA ARG A 274 2.26 -14.46 -19.09
C ARG A 274 1.76 -13.61 -20.25
N LEU A 275 2.67 -13.15 -21.11
CA LEU A 275 2.25 -12.51 -22.35
C LEU A 275 1.32 -13.48 -23.08
N PRO A 276 0.18 -13.04 -23.64
CA PRO A 276 -0.53 -13.88 -24.60
C PRO A 276 0.49 -14.25 -25.68
N MET A 277 0.62 -15.55 -25.96
CA MET A 277 1.42 -16.00 -27.09
C MET A 277 0.91 -15.22 -28.30
N GLN A 278 1.76 -14.38 -28.90
CA GLN A 278 1.45 -13.77 -30.17
C GLN A 278 1.18 -14.92 -31.14
N GLN A 279 -0.10 -15.08 -31.52
CA GLN A 279 -0.50 -15.88 -32.67
C GLN A 279 -0.42 -15.01 -33.92
#